data_AF-A0A0F4KPV4-F1
#
_entry.id   AF-A0A0F4KPV4-F1
#
_cell.length_a   1.000
_cell.length_b   1.000
_cell.length_c   1.000
_cell.angle_alpha   90.00
_cell.angle_beta   90.00
_cell.angle_gamma   90.00
#
_symmetry.space_group_name_H-M   'P 1'
#
loop_
_entity.id
_entity.type
_entity.pdbx_description
1 polymer ?
#
loop_
_entity_poly.entity_id
_entity_poly.type
_entity_poly.pdbx_seq_one_letter_code
_entity_poly.pdbx_strand_id
1 'polypeptide(L)'
;MYQISKRLTIAGAFLGLACGFLLTQQPTKAATTSQAAIPTTQVVKADSNVLDQGVDGTCKWDVVKDGDEEVLTIHAGQLDPGSIFDKLKYHIDIENTKLIIDPGVIAPKDSFDLFSSFQNIVGLPNLDTSQVTDMEDMFDACGVKELDLSNWDTSKVTNMRFMFASCMNLEKINLKSFNTKNVTTMQCMFFQCTKLRKLDLSSFETPKLENADEMFGGDGDHLDYVDMRNFGNPKNSQIGEIFIRGYICKLTLGPNLVDQYFPQPQPGQIFDDNGIKKVSTGYNWIALNGPDKGAKKNSEEMEDVKRDQPVTYIIENKALNNSYTEYKTVTRTIKIHPNIDNVDEPVIFTQKATIHRQVTINDDGTKTYGEWSKDYWEEYDAPVPDWGSPRPAKVAKQIVDGNTQDQTVDIHY
;
A
#
# COMPACT_ATOMS: atom_id res chain seq x y z
N MET A 1 -41.78 -18.75 31.15
CA MET A 1 -41.35 -19.70 30.09
C MET A 1 -39.86 -19.39 29.85
N TYR A 2 -38.85 -20.16 30.27
CA TYR A 2 -38.63 -21.63 30.15
C TYR A 2 -38.55 -22.02 28.65
N GLN A 3 -37.50 -22.57 28.02
CA GLN A 3 -36.11 -22.98 28.38
C GLN A 3 -35.12 -22.48 27.28
N ILE A 4 -33.77 -22.49 27.33
CA ILE A 4 -32.69 -23.04 28.19
C ILE A 4 -32.17 -24.48 27.89
N SER A 5 -31.25 -24.62 26.92
CA SER A 5 -30.23 -25.71 26.81
C SER A 5 -29.07 -25.26 25.88
N LYS A 6 -27.83 -24.96 26.29
CA LYS A 6 -26.78 -25.76 26.98
C LYS A 6 -26.54 -27.12 26.30
N ARG A 7 -25.48 -27.23 25.51
CA ARG A 7 -24.10 -27.66 25.86
C ARG A 7 -23.96 -29.17 26.04
N LEU A 8 -22.98 -29.76 25.34
CA LEU A 8 -22.21 -30.88 25.89
C LEU A 8 -20.71 -30.66 25.60
N THR A 9 -19.90 -30.90 26.62
CA THR A 9 -18.44 -30.90 26.60
C THR A 9 -18.01 -32.24 27.16
N ILE A 10 -17.06 -32.92 26.53
CA ILE A 10 -16.42 -34.11 27.12
C ILE A 10 -14.91 -33.85 27.15
N ALA A 11 -14.35 -33.89 28.35
CA ALA A 11 -12.92 -33.99 28.59
C ALA A 11 -12.63 -35.40 29.13
N GLY A 12 -11.57 -36.04 28.64
CA GLY A 12 -11.19 -37.42 28.98
C GLY A 12 -9.68 -37.53 29.14
N ALA A 13 -9.23 -37.57 30.39
CA ALA A 13 -7.85 -37.37 30.80
C ALA A 13 -6.94 -38.62 30.71
N PHE A 14 -5.62 -38.37 30.67
CA PHE A 14 -4.49 -39.24 31.09
C PHE A 14 -4.36 -40.70 30.58
N LEU A 15 -3.25 -41.02 29.91
CA LEU A 15 -2.02 -41.50 30.59
C LEU A 15 -0.82 -41.41 29.62
N GLY A 16 0.41 -41.35 30.15
CA GLY A 16 1.63 -41.24 29.34
C GLY A 16 2.48 -42.51 29.34
N LEU A 17 3.40 -42.61 28.39
CA LEU A 17 4.61 -43.42 28.50
C LEU A 17 5.69 -42.87 27.56
N ALA A 18 6.85 -42.56 28.13
CA ALA A 18 8.02 -42.14 27.38
C ALA A 18 8.86 -43.36 26.99
N CYS A 19 9.31 -43.42 25.73
CA CYS A 19 10.51 -44.14 25.34
C CYS A 19 11.08 -43.44 24.10
N GLY A 20 12.26 -42.83 24.26
CA GLY A 20 12.93 -42.18 23.14
C GLY A 20 13.69 -43.18 22.27
N PHE A 21 13.80 -42.88 20.98
CA PHE A 21 14.89 -43.35 20.14
C PHE A 21 15.39 -42.19 19.29
N LEU A 22 16.67 -41.84 19.45
CA LEU A 22 17.34 -40.96 18.51
C LEU A 22 17.51 -41.71 17.18
N LEU A 23 17.10 -41.10 16.08
CA LEU A 23 17.66 -41.37 14.76
C LEU A 23 17.72 -40.05 13.99
N THR A 24 18.94 -39.56 13.80
CA THR A 24 19.25 -38.36 13.01
C THR A 24 19.01 -38.65 11.53
N GLN A 25 18.07 -37.94 10.89
CA GLN A 25 17.99 -37.86 9.43
C GLN A 25 17.76 -36.40 9.00
N GLN A 26 18.39 -36.04 7.88
CA GLN A 26 18.42 -34.69 7.34
C GLN A 26 17.03 -34.23 6.88
N PRO A 27 16.71 -32.92 6.90
CA PRO A 27 15.51 -32.41 6.27
C PRO A 27 15.65 -32.45 4.75
N THR A 28 15.25 -33.57 4.13
CA THR A 28 14.92 -33.60 2.71
C THR A 28 13.61 -32.86 2.46
N LYS A 29 13.58 -32.08 1.37
CA LYS A 29 12.51 -31.14 1.04
C LYS A 29 11.24 -31.90 0.62
N ALA A 30 10.36 -32.20 1.58
CA ALA A 30 9.09 -32.88 1.32
C ALA A 30 8.09 -31.91 0.68
N ALA A 31 7.97 -31.98 -0.65
CA ALA A 31 6.98 -31.23 -1.40
C ALA A 31 5.62 -31.95 -1.38
N THR A 32 4.66 -31.46 -0.59
CA THR A 32 3.24 -31.77 -0.80
C THR A 32 2.31 -30.65 -0.32
N THR A 33 1.69 -29.94 -1.25
CA THR A 33 0.26 -29.60 -1.19
C THR A 33 -0.25 -29.38 -2.61
N SER A 34 -1.48 -29.82 -2.87
CA SER A 34 -2.07 -29.88 -4.20
C SER A 34 -2.38 -28.49 -4.74
N GLN A 35 -1.70 -28.10 -5.82
CA GLN A 35 -2.23 -27.08 -6.72
C GLN A 35 -3.18 -27.79 -7.71
N ALA A 36 -4.42 -27.34 -7.78
CA ALA A 36 -5.37 -27.85 -8.78
C ALA A 36 -4.81 -27.57 -10.17
N ALA A 37 -4.83 -28.57 -11.06
CA ALA A 37 -4.37 -28.39 -12.43
C ALA A 37 -5.25 -27.34 -13.13
N ILE A 38 -4.65 -26.20 -13.46
CA ILE A 38 -5.24 -25.22 -14.38
C ILE A 38 -5.41 -25.94 -15.72
N PRO A 39 -6.55 -25.79 -16.43
CA PRO A 39 -6.74 -26.46 -17.71
C PRO A 39 -5.65 -26.04 -18.69
N THR A 40 -4.98 -27.01 -19.31
CA THR A 40 -4.02 -26.74 -20.38
C THR A 40 -4.80 -26.16 -21.56
N THR A 41 -4.77 -24.84 -21.71
CA THR A 41 -5.43 -24.18 -22.85
C THR A 41 -4.82 -24.70 -24.14
N GLN A 42 -5.71 -25.09 -25.06
CA GLN A 42 -5.32 -25.64 -26.35
C GLN A 42 -4.54 -24.61 -27.17
N VAL A 43 -3.73 -25.08 -28.10
CA VAL A 43 -3.08 -24.22 -29.11
C VAL A 43 -4.17 -23.57 -29.97
N VAL A 44 -4.47 -22.30 -29.71
CA VAL A 44 -5.36 -21.47 -30.54
C VAL A 44 -4.56 -20.93 -31.73
N LYS A 45 -5.21 -20.83 -32.88
CA LYS A 45 -4.63 -20.25 -34.10
C LYS A 45 -4.74 -18.73 -34.02
N ALA A 46 -3.62 -18.03 -34.22
CA ALA A 46 -3.52 -16.60 -34.58
C ALA A 46 -4.82 -15.79 -34.41
N ASP A 47 -5.05 -15.30 -33.20
CA ASP A 47 -6.27 -14.57 -32.84
C ASP A 47 -6.33 -13.18 -33.50
N SER A 48 -7.54 -12.73 -33.81
CA SER A 48 -7.83 -11.51 -34.58
C SER A 48 -7.45 -10.17 -33.92
N ASN A 49 -6.84 -10.23 -32.73
CA ASN A 49 -6.63 -9.08 -31.86
C ASN A 49 -5.13 -8.77 -31.63
N VAL A 50 -4.21 -9.56 -32.21
CA VAL A 50 -2.77 -9.27 -32.19
C VAL A 50 -2.50 -8.09 -33.14
N LEU A 51 -1.96 -7.01 -32.58
CA LEU A 51 -1.55 -5.81 -33.32
C LEU A 51 -0.13 -5.97 -33.86
N ASP A 52 0.80 -6.48 -33.05
CA ASP A 52 2.18 -6.77 -33.44
C ASP A 52 2.80 -7.87 -32.55
N GLN A 53 3.95 -8.43 -32.97
CA GLN A 53 4.69 -9.44 -32.20
C GLN A 53 6.17 -9.51 -32.61
N GLY A 54 7.02 -9.94 -31.68
CA GLY A 54 8.45 -10.10 -31.95
C GLY A 54 9.21 -10.84 -30.86
N VAL A 55 10.51 -10.53 -30.75
CA VAL A 55 11.42 -11.09 -29.74
C VAL A 55 12.30 -10.00 -29.13
N ASP A 56 12.71 -10.20 -27.89
CA ASP A 56 13.78 -9.46 -27.21
C ASP A 56 14.65 -10.48 -26.46
N GLY A 57 15.93 -10.58 -26.82
CA GLY A 57 16.78 -11.72 -26.45
C GLY A 57 16.17 -13.05 -26.89
N THR A 58 15.64 -13.80 -25.92
CA THR A 58 14.91 -15.05 -26.14
C THR A 58 13.46 -14.99 -25.64
N CYS A 59 13.05 -13.88 -25.02
CA CYS A 59 11.63 -13.64 -24.78
C CYS A 59 10.92 -13.42 -26.10
N LYS A 60 9.71 -13.95 -26.22
CA LYS A 60 8.76 -13.47 -27.21
C LYS A 60 7.96 -12.33 -26.60
N TRP A 61 7.48 -11.43 -27.44
CA TRP A 61 6.48 -10.45 -27.04
C TRP A 61 5.36 -10.38 -28.07
N ASP A 62 4.16 -10.08 -27.62
CA ASP A 62 3.04 -9.67 -28.46
C ASP A 62 2.35 -8.43 -27.90
N VAL A 63 1.75 -7.65 -28.79
CA VAL A 63 0.88 -6.53 -28.46
C VAL A 63 -0.51 -6.91 -28.91
N VAL A 64 -1.45 -6.97 -27.98
CA VAL A 64 -2.86 -7.33 -28.24
C VAL A 64 -3.80 -6.20 -27.84
N LYS A 65 -4.94 -6.11 -28.52
CA LYS A 65 -6.02 -5.22 -28.13
C LYS A 65 -7.02 -5.92 -27.21
N ASP A 66 -7.14 -5.44 -25.98
CA ASP A 66 -8.09 -5.91 -24.97
C ASP A 66 -9.10 -4.80 -24.64
N GLY A 67 -10.23 -4.81 -25.35
CA GLY A 67 -11.21 -3.72 -25.30
C GLY A 67 -10.64 -2.41 -25.85
N ASP A 68 -10.52 -1.40 -24.97
CA ASP A 68 -9.95 -0.10 -25.27
C ASP A 68 -8.45 0.01 -24.86
N GLU A 69 -7.90 -0.97 -24.13
CA GLU A 69 -6.48 -1.00 -23.74
C GLU A 69 -5.62 -1.72 -24.80
N GLU A 70 -4.38 -1.26 -24.98
CA GLU A 70 -3.32 -2.02 -25.65
C GLU A 70 -2.48 -2.73 -24.59
N VAL A 71 -2.19 -4.01 -24.81
CA VAL A 71 -1.50 -4.87 -23.84
C VAL A 71 -0.27 -5.47 -24.49
N LEU A 72 0.91 -5.06 -24.01
CA LEU A 72 2.19 -5.66 -24.34
C LEU A 72 2.47 -6.81 -23.37
N THR A 73 2.54 -8.05 -23.85
CA THR A 73 2.93 -9.21 -23.05
C THR A 73 4.37 -9.60 -23.36
N ILE A 74 5.20 -9.76 -22.31
CA ILE A 74 6.53 -10.37 -22.39
C ILE A 74 6.43 -11.81 -21.88
N HIS A 75 6.71 -12.78 -22.75
CA HIS A 75 6.64 -14.21 -22.45
C HIS A 75 7.98 -14.77 -21.97
N ALA A 76 7.91 -15.92 -21.30
CA ALA A 76 9.05 -16.64 -20.74
C ALA A 76 10.28 -16.71 -21.67
N GLY A 77 11.45 -16.42 -21.10
CA GLY A 77 12.72 -16.26 -21.81
C GLY A 77 13.68 -15.36 -21.04
N GLN A 78 14.85 -15.10 -21.62
CA GLN A 78 15.81 -14.08 -21.17
C GLN A 78 15.63 -12.82 -22.02
N LEU A 79 15.35 -11.68 -21.38
CA LEU A 79 15.37 -10.36 -22.02
C LEU A 79 16.81 -9.92 -22.34
N ASP A 80 16.98 -9.15 -23.41
CA ASP A 80 18.25 -8.47 -23.71
C ASP A 80 18.34 -7.15 -22.91
N PRO A 81 19.56 -6.63 -22.64
CA PRO A 81 19.75 -5.34 -21.96
C PRO A 81 19.04 -4.15 -22.63
N GLY A 82 18.81 -3.10 -21.84
CA GLY A 82 18.24 -1.83 -22.27
C GLY A 82 16.70 -1.79 -22.33
N SER A 83 16.16 -0.57 -22.34
CA SER A 83 14.74 -0.25 -22.19
C SER A 83 13.83 -0.97 -23.18
N ILE A 84 12.80 -1.63 -22.64
CA ILE A 84 11.73 -2.24 -23.42
C ILE A 84 10.94 -1.16 -24.17
N PHE A 85 10.73 0.03 -23.59
CA PHE A 85 10.07 1.13 -24.29
C PHE A 85 10.89 1.56 -25.50
N ASP A 86 12.19 1.81 -25.34
CA ASP A 86 13.00 2.36 -26.43
C ASP A 86 13.18 1.36 -27.60
N LYS A 87 13.19 0.06 -27.27
CA LYS A 87 13.15 -1.06 -28.24
C LYS A 87 11.80 -1.20 -28.94
N LEU A 88 10.68 -0.87 -28.29
CA LEU A 88 9.32 -1.11 -28.78
C LEU A 88 8.50 0.14 -29.12
N LYS A 89 9.03 1.35 -29.02
CA LYS A 89 8.33 2.65 -29.21
C LYS A 89 7.61 2.90 -30.54
N TYR A 90 7.77 2.03 -31.53
CA TYR A 90 7.01 2.06 -32.79
C TYR A 90 5.88 1.02 -32.86
N HIS A 91 5.77 0.17 -31.84
CA HIS A 91 4.82 -0.93 -31.69
C HIS A 91 3.85 -0.72 -30.52
N ILE A 92 4.11 0.25 -29.63
CA ILE A 92 3.29 0.57 -28.44
C ILE A 92 3.12 2.08 -28.28
N ASP A 93 1.98 2.50 -27.71
CA ASP A 93 1.80 3.83 -27.13
C ASP A 93 2.05 3.76 -25.61
N ILE A 94 3.18 4.30 -25.14
CA ILE A 94 3.63 4.18 -23.74
C ILE A 94 2.66 4.80 -22.71
N GLU A 95 1.84 5.78 -23.11
CA GLU A 95 0.86 6.40 -22.22
C GLU A 95 -0.37 5.49 -21.98
N ASN A 96 -0.71 4.66 -22.97
CA ASN A 96 -1.94 3.86 -23.01
C ASN A 96 -1.69 2.33 -23.00
N THR A 97 -0.44 1.89 -23.12
CA THR A 97 -0.06 0.46 -23.15
C THR A 97 0.21 -0.06 -21.75
N LYS A 98 -0.44 -1.17 -21.43
CA LYS A 98 -0.19 -1.97 -20.23
C LYS A 98 0.86 -3.04 -20.50
N LEU A 99 1.91 -3.07 -19.69
CA LEU A 99 2.92 -4.12 -19.71
C LEU A 99 2.50 -5.30 -18.82
N ILE A 100 2.57 -6.52 -19.36
CA ILE A 100 2.40 -7.78 -18.64
C ILE A 100 3.69 -8.60 -18.75
N ILE A 101 4.19 -9.10 -17.61
CA ILE A 101 5.35 -9.98 -17.53
C ILE A 101 4.89 -11.38 -17.10
N ASP A 102 5.04 -12.37 -17.98
CA ASP A 102 4.67 -13.76 -17.70
C ASP A 102 5.65 -14.47 -16.73
N PRO A 103 5.22 -15.57 -16.08
CA PRO A 103 6.11 -16.47 -15.36
C PRO A 103 7.26 -17.00 -16.24
N GLY A 104 8.50 -16.86 -15.76
CA GLY A 104 9.69 -17.37 -16.43
C GLY A 104 10.41 -16.36 -17.34
N VAL A 105 10.05 -15.08 -17.28
CA VAL A 105 10.87 -13.99 -17.82
C VAL A 105 12.07 -13.75 -16.89
N ILE A 106 13.27 -13.70 -17.46
CA ILE A 106 14.53 -13.48 -16.75
C ILE A 106 15.07 -12.11 -17.16
N ALA A 107 15.40 -11.27 -16.18
CA ALA A 107 15.96 -9.95 -16.39
C ALA A 107 17.42 -10.03 -16.90
N PRO A 108 17.87 -9.10 -17.76
CA PRO A 108 19.27 -9.03 -18.17
C PRO A 108 20.16 -8.66 -16.97
N LYS A 109 21.41 -9.16 -16.96
CA LYS A 109 22.38 -8.82 -15.91
C LYS A 109 22.55 -7.30 -15.74
N ASP A 110 22.55 -6.61 -16.87
CA ASP A 110 22.47 -5.17 -16.98
C ASP A 110 20.99 -4.82 -17.26
N SER A 111 20.26 -4.45 -16.21
CA SER A 111 18.86 -3.99 -16.28
C SER A 111 18.76 -2.47 -16.18
N PHE A 112 19.79 -1.75 -16.66
CA PHE A 112 19.68 -0.32 -16.95
C PHE A 112 18.39 -0.05 -17.74
N ASP A 113 17.66 0.99 -17.35
CA ASP A 113 16.44 1.56 -17.96
C ASP A 113 15.31 0.60 -18.39
N LEU A 114 15.34 -0.67 -17.95
CA LEU A 114 14.57 -1.78 -18.54
C LEU A 114 13.05 -1.51 -18.66
N PHE A 115 12.43 -0.95 -17.62
CA PHE A 115 11.00 -0.63 -17.58
C PHE A 115 10.73 0.87 -17.41
N SER A 116 11.68 1.73 -17.78
CA SER A 116 11.49 3.18 -17.70
C SER A 116 10.25 3.65 -18.47
N SER A 117 9.66 4.75 -18.01
CA SER A 117 8.47 5.42 -18.57
C SER A 117 7.14 4.62 -18.59
N PHE A 118 7.09 3.34 -18.21
CA PHE A 118 5.82 2.58 -18.24
C PHE A 118 4.80 3.11 -17.23
N GLN A 119 3.56 3.34 -17.69
CA GLN A 119 2.47 3.87 -16.86
C GLN A 119 1.69 2.79 -16.09
N ASN A 120 1.67 1.56 -16.62
CA ASN A 120 0.95 0.42 -16.03
C ASN A 120 1.75 -0.88 -16.25
N ILE A 121 2.18 -1.54 -15.17
CA ILE A 121 2.96 -2.78 -15.21
C ILE A 121 2.31 -3.82 -14.30
N VAL A 122 2.12 -5.03 -14.83
CA VAL A 122 1.60 -6.20 -14.12
C VAL A 122 2.57 -7.37 -14.28
N GLY A 123 2.74 -8.18 -13.22
CA GLY A 123 3.58 -9.37 -13.26
C GLY A 123 5.03 -9.17 -12.82
N LEU A 124 5.40 -8.02 -12.23
CA LEU A 124 6.75 -7.80 -11.66
C LEU A 124 7.23 -8.91 -10.69
N PRO A 125 6.38 -9.57 -9.88
CA PRO A 125 6.78 -10.72 -9.07
C PRO A 125 7.14 -12.01 -9.85
N ASN A 126 6.91 -12.05 -11.17
CA ASN A 126 7.27 -13.15 -12.07
C ASN A 126 8.69 -13.03 -12.65
N LEU A 127 9.30 -11.84 -12.57
CA LEU A 127 10.60 -11.54 -13.16
C LEU A 127 11.74 -12.14 -12.31
N ASP A 128 12.56 -13.00 -12.90
CA ASP A 128 13.77 -13.50 -12.25
C ASP A 128 14.88 -12.45 -12.33
N THR A 129 15.16 -11.78 -11.21
CA THR A 129 16.24 -10.80 -11.05
C THR A 129 17.55 -11.40 -10.53
N SER A 130 17.63 -12.72 -10.31
CA SER A 130 18.73 -13.36 -9.57
C SER A 130 20.12 -13.21 -10.19
N GLN A 131 20.22 -12.74 -11.45
CA GLN A 131 21.49 -12.47 -12.14
C GLN A 131 21.79 -10.97 -12.32
N VAL A 132 20.87 -10.08 -11.95
CA VAL A 132 21.00 -8.63 -12.13
C VAL A 132 22.11 -8.07 -11.25
N THR A 133 22.99 -7.27 -11.83
CA THR A 133 24.02 -6.50 -11.13
C THR A 133 23.80 -4.99 -11.22
N ASP A 134 23.10 -4.53 -12.25
CA ASP A 134 22.77 -3.12 -12.45
C ASP A 134 21.25 -2.93 -12.59
N MET A 135 20.69 -1.99 -11.83
CA MET A 135 19.29 -1.58 -11.82
C MET A 135 19.16 -0.05 -11.95
N GLU A 136 20.17 0.64 -12.49
CA GLU A 136 20.10 2.08 -12.74
C GLU A 136 18.96 2.44 -13.69
N ASP A 137 18.21 3.50 -13.39
CA ASP A 137 17.03 3.96 -14.16
C ASP A 137 15.91 2.91 -14.40
N MET A 138 15.94 1.73 -13.75
CA MET A 138 15.12 0.57 -14.13
C MET A 138 13.61 0.84 -14.16
N PHE A 139 13.11 1.76 -13.32
CA PHE A 139 11.74 2.29 -13.34
C PHE A 139 11.69 3.83 -13.43
N ASP A 140 12.73 4.51 -13.93
CA ASP A 140 12.71 5.97 -14.05
C ASP A 140 11.46 6.44 -14.84
N ALA A 141 10.86 7.54 -14.37
CA ALA A 141 9.64 8.15 -14.89
C ALA A 141 8.40 7.23 -14.98
N CYS A 142 8.34 6.12 -14.25
CA CYS A 142 7.16 5.25 -14.25
C CYS A 142 5.91 5.93 -13.67
N GLY A 143 4.78 5.73 -14.35
CA GLY A 143 3.47 6.26 -13.94
C GLY A 143 2.71 5.42 -12.92
N VAL A 144 3.29 4.31 -12.48
CA VAL A 144 2.68 3.31 -11.59
C VAL A 144 2.39 3.88 -10.20
N LYS A 145 1.29 3.44 -9.59
CA LYS A 145 0.91 3.83 -8.21
C LYS A 145 1.49 2.94 -7.12
N GLU A 146 1.64 1.65 -7.42
CA GLU A 146 2.13 0.66 -6.47
C GLU A 146 3.13 -0.27 -7.16
N LEU A 147 4.27 -0.53 -6.52
CA LEU A 147 5.30 -1.46 -6.98
C LEU A 147 5.47 -2.59 -5.95
N ASP A 148 5.05 -3.81 -6.32
CA ASP A 148 5.31 -5.02 -5.54
C ASP A 148 6.54 -5.77 -6.10
N LEU A 149 7.66 -5.61 -5.41
CA LEU A 149 8.95 -6.22 -5.75
C LEU A 149 9.33 -7.32 -4.73
N SER A 150 8.34 -7.86 -4.00
CA SER A 150 8.54 -8.75 -2.84
C SER A 150 9.24 -10.08 -3.12
N ASN A 151 9.32 -10.50 -4.38
CA ASN A 151 10.02 -11.73 -4.79
C ASN A 151 11.43 -11.48 -5.36
N TRP A 152 11.86 -10.23 -5.51
CA TRP A 152 13.11 -9.90 -6.19
C TRP A 152 14.35 -10.31 -5.38
N ASP A 153 15.28 -11.01 -6.03
CA ASP A 153 16.62 -11.26 -5.52
C ASP A 153 17.55 -10.14 -6.02
N THR A 154 17.92 -9.22 -5.13
CA THR A 154 18.88 -8.14 -5.42
C THR A 154 20.29 -8.45 -4.90
N SER A 155 20.57 -9.69 -4.47
CA SER A 155 21.81 -10.03 -3.74
C SER A 155 23.11 -9.80 -4.51
N LYS A 156 23.03 -9.69 -5.83
CA LYS A 156 24.17 -9.38 -6.73
C LYS A 156 24.21 -7.92 -7.19
N VAL A 157 23.17 -7.12 -6.90
CA VAL A 157 23.06 -5.75 -7.38
C VAL A 157 24.09 -4.86 -6.70
N THR A 158 24.82 -4.10 -7.52
CA THR A 158 25.82 -3.12 -7.09
C THR A 158 25.36 -1.68 -7.33
N ASN A 159 24.49 -1.46 -8.31
CA ASN A 159 24.02 -0.15 -8.73
C ASN A 159 22.48 -0.06 -8.66
N MET A 160 21.96 0.94 -7.94
CA MET A 160 20.53 1.29 -7.83
C MET A 160 20.32 2.81 -8.01
N ARG A 161 21.20 3.48 -8.76
CA ARG A 161 21.06 4.91 -9.09
C ARG A 161 19.72 5.16 -9.78
N PHE A 162 19.00 6.21 -9.42
CA PHE A 162 17.75 6.62 -10.09
C PHE A 162 16.66 5.52 -10.25
N MET A 163 16.74 4.39 -9.54
CA MET A 163 15.94 3.18 -9.83
C MET A 163 14.42 3.44 -9.87
N PHE A 164 13.93 4.39 -9.07
CA PHE A 164 12.54 4.86 -9.04
C PHE A 164 12.46 6.39 -9.21
N ALA A 165 13.44 7.02 -9.86
CA ALA A 165 13.42 8.44 -10.09
C ALA A 165 12.19 8.86 -10.93
N SER A 166 11.76 10.11 -10.75
CA SER A 166 10.63 10.75 -11.43
C SER A 166 9.30 9.97 -11.38
N CYS A 167 9.15 8.98 -10.49
CA CYS A 167 7.94 8.19 -10.29
C CYS A 167 6.86 8.99 -9.55
N MET A 168 6.44 10.11 -10.12
CA MET A 168 5.53 11.11 -9.50
C MET A 168 4.15 10.55 -9.10
N ASN A 169 3.78 9.38 -9.60
CA ASN A 169 2.52 8.70 -9.25
C ASN A 169 2.66 7.63 -8.16
N LEU A 170 3.88 7.25 -7.77
CA LEU A 170 4.15 6.17 -6.83
C LEU A 170 3.69 6.54 -5.41
N GLU A 171 2.68 5.83 -4.92
CA GLU A 171 2.11 6.00 -3.58
C GLU A 171 2.64 4.95 -2.59
N LYS A 172 3.01 3.75 -3.08
CA LYS A 172 3.51 2.63 -2.24
C LYS A 172 4.54 1.78 -2.98
N ILE A 173 5.56 1.31 -2.26
CA ILE A 173 6.53 0.35 -2.76
C ILE A 173 6.89 -0.68 -1.68
N ASN A 174 7.11 -1.93 -2.07
CA ASN A 174 7.47 -3.02 -1.16
C ASN A 174 8.91 -3.52 -1.42
N LEU A 175 9.84 -3.13 -0.54
CA LEU A 175 11.29 -3.36 -0.68
C LEU A 175 11.84 -4.39 0.33
N LYS A 176 10.98 -5.18 0.99
CA LYS A 176 11.37 -6.05 2.11
C LYS A 176 12.29 -7.21 1.72
N SER A 177 12.31 -7.58 0.44
CA SER A 177 13.17 -8.60 -0.17
C SER A 177 14.58 -8.09 -0.49
N PHE A 178 14.78 -6.76 -0.58
CA PHE A 178 16.02 -6.18 -1.08
C PHE A 178 17.19 -6.49 -0.14
N ASN A 179 18.23 -7.08 -0.71
CA ASN A 179 19.52 -7.30 -0.10
C ASN A 179 20.51 -6.28 -0.69
N THR A 180 20.82 -5.25 0.08
CA THR A 180 21.64 -4.11 -0.37
C THR A 180 23.12 -4.24 -0.01
N LYS A 181 23.57 -5.41 0.48
CA LYS A 181 24.94 -5.60 1.02
C LYS A 181 26.06 -5.44 -0.01
N ASN A 182 25.72 -5.51 -1.29
CA ASN A 182 26.64 -5.30 -2.40
C ASN A 182 26.46 -3.94 -3.11
N VAL A 183 25.42 -3.18 -2.76
CA VAL A 183 25.13 -1.89 -3.41
C VAL A 183 26.17 -0.86 -3.00
N THR A 184 26.81 -0.24 -3.99
CA THR A 184 27.77 0.85 -3.83
C THR A 184 27.15 2.21 -4.08
N THR A 185 25.98 2.29 -4.73
CA THR A 185 25.34 3.57 -5.04
C THR A 185 23.82 3.48 -5.09
N MET A 186 23.16 4.45 -4.44
CA MET A 186 21.71 4.70 -4.43
C MET A 186 21.41 6.18 -4.75
N GLN A 187 22.32 6.85 -5.47
CA GLN A 187 22.16 8.25 -5.86
C GLN A 187 20.79 8.46 -6.53
N CYS A 188 20.03 9.46 -6.08
CA CYS A 188 18.72 9.80 -6.64
C CYS A 188 17.68 8.66 -6.72
N MET A 189 17.82 7.57 -5.94
CA MET A 189 17.01 6.35 -6.10
C MET A 189 15.49 6.57 -6.05
N PHE A 190 15.01 7.56 -5.29
CA PHE A 190 13.59 7.95 -5.22
C PHE A 190 13.35 9.41 -5.65
N PHE A 191 14.30 10.05 -6.32
CA PHE A 191 14.25 11.47 -6.65
C PHE A 191 12.95 11.85 -7.38
N GLN A 192 12.21 12.84 -6.87
CA GLN A 192 10.89 13.28 -7.39
C GLN A 192 9.75 12.23 -7.34
N CYS A 193 9.80 11.27 -6.42
CA CYS A 193 8.67 10.43 -6.00
C CYS A 193 7.61 11.22 -5.22
N THR A 194 7.04 12.28 -5.80
CA THR A 194 6.20 13.28 -5.10
C THR A 194 4.89 12.77 -4.47
N LYS A 195 4.49 11.51 -4.65
CA LYS A 195 3.37 10.89 -3.92
C LYS A 195 3.77 9.85 -2.87
N LEU A 196 5.06 9.51 -2.78
CA LEU A 196 5.56 8.49 -1.88
C LEU A 196 5.69 9.06 -0.46
N ARG A 197 4.65 8.85 0.36
CA ARG A 197 4.58 9.44 1.71
C ARG A 197 5.29 8.66 2.81
N LYS A 198 5.46 7.35 2.63
CA LYS A 198 5.97 6.45 3.68
C LYS A 198 6.88 5.41 3.05
N LEU A 199 8.12 5.34 3.50
CA LEU A 199 9.13 4.43 2.95
C LEU A 199 9.81 3.60 4.04
N ASP A 200 9.71 2.28 3.92
CA ASP A 200 10.32 1.30 4.81
C ASP A 200 11.61 0.75 4.16
N LEU A 201 12.76 1.29 4.56
CA LEU A 201 14.09 0.79 4.18
C LEU A 201 14.72 -0.04 5.32
N SER A 202 13.91 -0.61 6.21
CA SER A 202 14.44 -1.36 7.36
C SER A 202 15.20 -2.65 6.97
N SER A 203 15.03 -3.15 5.74
CA SER A 203 15.84 -4.23 5.16
C SER A 203 17.22 -3.77 4.66
N PHE A 204 17.47 -2.48 4.50
CA PHE A 204 18.66 -1.96 3.81
C PHE A 204 19.88 -1.97 4.74
N GLU A 205 20.68 -3.03 4.66
CA GLU A 205 22.05 -3.08 5.19
C GLU A 205 23.03 -2.60 4.12
N THR A 206 23.72 -1.48 4.35
CA THR A 206 24.52 -0.77 3.32
C THR A 206 26.03 -0.66 3.61
N PRO A 207 26.75 -1.75 3.96
CA PRO A 207 28.15 -1.72 4.38
C PRO A 207 29.17 -1.36 3.28
N LYS A 208 28.74 -1.24 2.02
CA LYS A 208 29.58 -0.89 0.85
C LYS A 208 29.15 0.41 0.16
N LEU A 209 28.16 1.10 0.71
CA LEU A 209 27.57 2.27 0.08
C LEU A 209 28.58 3.42 -0.02
N GLU A 210 28.87 3.83 -1.25
CA GLU A 210 29.78 4.93 -1.53
C GLU A 210 29.02 6.24 -1.75
N ASN A 211 27.87 6.21 -2.44
CA ASN A 211 27.07 7.40 -2.74
C ASN A 211 25.55 7.17 -2.53
N ALA A 212 24.88 8.12 -1.88
CA ALA A 212 23.42 8.22 -1.79
C ALA A 212 22.94 9.68 -1.86
N ASP A 213 23.67 10.53 -2.61
CA ASP A 213 23.29 11.94 -2.79
C ASP A 213 21.89 12.05 -3.41
N GLU A 214 21.10 13.01 -2.93
CA GLU A 214 19.76 13.32 -3.44
C GLU A 214 18.82 12.10 -3.53
N MET A 215 19.04 11.04 -2.72
CA MET A 215 18.23 9.81 -2.73
C MET A 215 16.72 10.09 -2.59
N PHE A 216 16.36 11.10 -1.79
CA PHE A 216 14.99 11.64 -1.64
C PHE A 216 14.90 13.11 -2.11
N GLY A 217 15.79 13.49 -3.03
CA GLY A 217 15.88 14.84 -3.58
C GLY A 217 14.63 15.16 -4.40
N GLY A 218 14.12 16.39 -4.28
CA GLY A 218 12.92 16.79 -5.03
C GLY A 218 11.60 16.19 -4.51
N ASP A 219 11.61 15.28 -3.53
CA ASP A 219 10.41 14.78 -2.82
C ASP A 219 9.80 15.81 -1.85
N GLY A 220 10.13 17.08 -2.09
CA GLY A 220 10.32 18.12 -1.08
C GLY A 220 9.09 18.68 -0.38
N ASP A 221 7.96 17.99 -0.45
CA ASP A 221 6.70 18.36 0.19
C ASP A 221 5.92 17.13 0.72
N HIS A 222 6.44 15.90 0.57
CA HIS A 222 5.58 14.70 0.60
C HIS A 222 6.09 13.48 1.40
N LEU A 223 7.40 13.25 1.56
CA LEU A 223 7.92 12.06 2.25
C LEU A 223 7.81 12.18 3.79
N ASP A 224 6.61 11.97 4.32
CA ASP A 224 6.26 12.11 5.74
C ASP A 224 7.11 11.21 6.68
N TYR A 225 7.38 9.96 6.28
CA TYR A 225 8.04 8.94 7.11
C TYR A 225 9.08 8.10 6.36
N VAL A 226 10.27 7.95 6.96
CA VAL A 226 11.30 7.02 6.49
C VAL A 226 11.85 6.16 7.63
N ASP A 227 12.02 4.86 7.37
CA ASP A 227 12.73 3.94 8.27
C ASP A 227 14.07 3.51 7.68
N MET A 228 15.18 4.00 8.25
CA MET A 228 16.55 3.70 7.84
C MET A 228 17.34 3.00 8.96
N ARG A 229 16.66 2.21 9.80
CA ARG A 229 17.23 1.63 11.04
C ARG A 229 18.47 0.74 10.88
N ASN A 230 18.76 0.24 9.68
CA ASN A 230 19.90 -0.64 9.39
C ASN A 230 20.89 0.00 8.39
N PHE A 231 20.57 1.18 7.88
CA PHE A 231 21.38 1.92 6.92
C PHE A 231 22.68 2.41 7.59
N GLY A 232 23.79 2.35 6.86
CA GLY A 232 25.10 2.89 7.28
C GLY A 232 25.43 4.20 6.56
N ASN A 233 26.38 4.97 7.11
CA ASN A 233 26.92 6.16 6.44
C ASN A 233 27.45 5.82 5.03
N PRO A 234 27.05 6.54 3.97
CA PRO A 234 27.75 6.51 2.69
C PRO A 234 29.20 7.01 2.85
N LYS A 235 30.10 6.54 2.01
CA LYS A 235 31.53 6.93 2.05
C LYS A 235 31.80 8.34 1.52
N ASN A 236 31.04 8.79 0.52
CA ASN A 236 31.27 10.05 -0.22
C ASN A 236 30.10 11.04 -0.13
N SER A 237 29.00 10.67 0.55
CA SER A 237 27.80 11.51 0.72
C SER A 237 27.59 11.83 2.20
N GLN A 238 27.18 13.05 2.51
CA GLN A 238 26.69 13.40 3.86
C GLN A 238 25.22 12.98 3.99
N ILE A 239 24.75 12.72 5.21
CA ILE A 239 23.32 12.42 5.48
C ILE A 239 22.41 13.53 4.98
N GLY A 240 22.84 14.80 5.06
CA GLY A 240 22.07 15.94 4.59
C GLY A 240 21.79 15.91 3.09
N GLU A 241 22.74 15.39 2.30
CA GLU A 241 22.65 15.27 0.85
C GLU A 241 21.59 14.24 0.43
N ILE A 242 21.44 13.15 1.20
CA ILE A 242 20.39 12.12 1.02
C ILE A 242 18.99 12.76 1.04
N PHE A 243 18.82 13.80 1.86
CA PHE A 243 17.55 14.45 2.17
C PHE A 243 17.42 15.87 1.58
N ILE A 244 18.21 16.22 0.54
CA ILE A 244 18.19 17.56 -0.07
C ILE A 244 16.76 18.00 -0.42
N ARG A 245 16.37 19.16 0.13
CA ARG A 245 15.03 19.76 -0.02
C ARG A 245 13.87 18.90 0.48
N GLY A 246 14.12 17.76 1.12
CA GLY A 246 13.10 16.87 1.70
C GLY A 246 12.51 17.38 3.01
N TYR A 247 11.20 17.23 3.20
CA TYR A 247 10.49 17.58 4.44
C TYR A 247 10.04 16.34 5.22
N ILE A 248 11.02 15.54 5.67
CA ILE A 248 10.74 14.37 6.51
C ILE A 248 10.21 14.81 7.87
N CYS A 249 9.06 14.27 8.25
CA CYS A 249 8.39 14.59 9.51
C CYS A 249 8.61 13.51 10.59
N LYS A 250 9.00 12.30 10.20
CA LYS A 250 9.24 11.17 11.11
C LYS A 250 10.33 10.25 10.55
N LEU A 251 11.37 9.99 11.33
CA LEU A 251 12.58 9.32 10.86
C LEU A 251 13.05 8.26 11.85
N THR A 252 13.30 7.04 11.40
CA THR A 252 13.89 5.98 12.25
C THR A 252 15.33 5.71 11.85
N LEU A 253 16.25 5.82 12.81
CA LEU A 253 17.71 5.79 12.60
C LEU A 253 18.35 4.67 13.40
N GLY A 254 19.36 4.02 12.81
CA GLY A 254 20.13 2.93 13.41
C GLY A 254 21.39 3.36 14.16
N PRO A 255 22.12 2.40 14.75
CA PRO A 255 23.46 2.62 15.29
C PRO A 255 24.55 2.83 14.22
N ASN A 256 24.29 2.45 12.96
CA ASN A 256 25.27 2.50 11.86
C ASN A 256 25.29 3.86 11.12
N LEU A 257 24.31 4.73 11.40
CA LEU A 257 24.10 6.02 10.74
C LEU A 257 24.42 7.14 11.73
N VAL A 258 25.61 7.71 11.60
CA VAL A 258 26.32 8.50 12.64
C VAL A 258 26.94 9.82 12.13
N ASP A 259 26.56 10.27 10.94
CA ASP A 259 27.05 11.53 10.34
C ASP A 259 26.23 12.78 10.75
N GLN A 260 26.79 13.96 10.48
CA GLN A 260 26.57 15.23 11.21
C GLN A 260 25.46 16.14 10.65
N TYR A 261 24.71 15.69 9.63
CA TYR A 261 23.86 16.58 8.82
C TYR A 261 22.40 16.10 8.74
N PHE A 262 21.72 15.98 9.88
CA PHE A 262 20.30 15.62 9.91
C PHE A 262 19.38 16.72 9.38
N PRO A 263 18.25 16.38 8.71
CA PRO A 263 17.29 17.38 8.20
C PRO A 263 16.77 18.30 9.30
N GLN A 264 16.68 19.60 9.00
CA GLN A 264 16.20 20.63 9.94
C GLN A 264 14.67 20.77 9.86
N PRO A 265 13.90 20.44 10.92
CA PRO A 265 12.44 20.59 10.94
C PRO A 265 12.01 22.03 10.67
N GLN A 266 10.89 22.23 9.97
CA GLN A 266 10.36 23.56 9.70
C GLN A 266 8.94 23.70 10.30
N PRO A 267 8.65 24.76 11.08
CA PRO A 267 7.30 25.05 11.54
C PRO A 267 6.31 25.19 10.38
N GLY A 268 5.09 24.70 10.56
CA GLY A 268 4.04 24.76 9.54
C GLY A 268 3.99 23.59 8.55
N GLN A 269 4.99 22.70 8.51
CA GLN A 269 4.93 21.44 7.75
C GLN A 269 3.72 20.60 8.17
N ILE A 270 2.92 20.12 7.20
CA ILE A 270 1.72 19.30 7.44
C ILE A 270 1.97 17.87 6.96
N PHE A 271 1.69 16.88 7.82
CA PHE A 271 1.95 15.47 7.54
C PHE A 271 0.86 14.54 8.12
N ASP A 272 0.79 13.29 7.64
CA ASP A 272 -0.10 12.25 8.19
C ASP A 272 0.66 11.27 9.11
N ASP A 273 0.30 11.26 10.39
CA ASP A 273 0.75 10.25 11.35
C ASP A 273 -0.42 9.29 11.68
N ASN A 274 -0.56 8.27 10.83
CA ASN A 274 -1.56 7.19 10.95
C ASN A 274 -3.02 7.67 10.90
N GLY A 275 -3.36 8.48 9.89
CA GLY A 275 -4.71 9.03 9.72
C GLY A 275 -5.00 10.26 10.57
N ILE A 276 -4.01 10.75 11.35
CA ILE A 276 -4.07 12.01 12.07
C ILE A 276 -3.20 13.02 11.33
N LYS A 277 -3.82 14.01 10.70
CA LYS A 277 -3.11 15.16 10.16
C LYS A 277 -2.50 15.96 11.30
N LYS A 278 -1.21 16.25 11.17
CA LYS A 278 -0.42 17.03 12.13
C LYS A 278 0.20 18.23 11.46
N VAL A 279 0.58 19.22 12.26
CA VAL A 279 1.34 20.39 11.84
C VAL A 279 2.53 20.60 12.75
N SER A 280 3.69 20.81 12.15
CA SER A 280 4.94 21.16 12.83
C SER A 280 4.80 22.49 13.57
N THR A 281 5.31 22.55 14.79
CA THR A 281 5.23 23.72 15.68
C THR A 281 6.60 24.28 16.09
N GLY A 282 7.70 23.67 15.67
CA GLY A 282 9.05 24.06 16.07
C GLY A 282 10.15 23.53 15.15
N TYR A 283 11.39 23.80 15.54
CA TYR A 283 12.61 23.37 14.84
C TYR A 283 13.26 22.12 15.48
N ASN A 284 12.56 21.46 16.40
CA ASN A 284 13.07 20.33 17.15
C ASN A 284 12.49 19.01 16.66
N TRP A 285 13.27 17.94 16.77
CA TRP A 285 12.84 16.56 16.78
C TRP A 285 12.53 16.10 18.21
N ILE A 286 11.61 15.16 18.35
CA ILE A 286 11.21 14.48 19.59
C ILE A 286 11.50 12.99 19.42
N ALA A 287 12.33 12.42 20.29
CA ALA A 287 12.56 10.97 20.31
C ALA A 287 11.33 10.24 20.91
N LEU A 288 10.77 9.27 20.17
CA LEU A 288 9.58 8.51 20.61
C LEU A 288 9.92 7.26 21.44
N ASN A 289 11.16 6.80 21.35
CA ASN A 289 11.72 5.62 21.99
C ASN A 289 13.24 5.80 22.23
N GLY A 290 13.93 4.74 22.68
CA GLY A 290 15.35 4.79 23.02
C GLY A 290 15.65 5.52 24.34
N PRO A 291 16.95 5.71 24.66
CA PRO A 291 17.38 6.35 25.91
C PRO A 291 16.88 7.80 26.08
N ASP A 292 16.82 8.55 24.98
CA ASP A 292 16.43 9.97 24.94
C ASP A 292 14.91 10.19 24.83
N LYS A 293 14.07 9.17 25.07
CA LYS A 293 12.62 9.24 24.84
C LYS A 293 11.98 10.47 25.50
N GLY A 294 11.30 11.28 24.70
CA GLY A 294 10.62 12.51 25.10
C GLY A 294 11.50 13.76 25.10
N ALA A 295 12.82 13.63 24.94
CA ALA A 295 13.71 14.76 24.75
C ALA A 295 13.41 15.48 23.42
N LYS A 296 13.48 16.81 23.46
CA LYS A 296 13.52 17.67 22.29
C LYS A 296 14.97 17.93 21.92
N LYS A 297 15.30 17.80 20.64
CA LYS A 297 16.64 18.03 20.08
C LYS A 297 16.51 18.73 18.75
N ASN A 298 17.24 19.81 18.52
CA ASN A 298 17.44 20.32 17.15
C ASN A 298 18.36 19.35 16.36
N SER A 299 18.59 19.58 15.06
CA SER A 299 19.35 18.61 14.26
C SER A 299 20.86 18.56 14.56
N GLU A 300 21.44 19.61 15.15
CA GLU A 300 22.82 19.61 15.70
C GLU A 300 22.85 18.74 16.97
N GLU A 301 21.87 18.90 17.88
CA GLU A 301 21.75 18.05 19.08
C GLU A 301 21.38 16.58 18.78
N MET A 302 20.98 16.25 17.55
CA MET A 302 20.72 14.89 17.06
C MET A 302 21.97 14.17 16.56
N GLU A 303 23.00 14.90 16.15
CA GLU A 303 24.30 14.36 15.76
C GLU A 303 24.93 13.59 16.94
N ASP A 304 25.04 14.27 18.09
CA ASP A 304 25.68 13.76 19.31
C ASP A 304 24.94 12.56 19.96
N VAL A 305 23.79 12.14 19.44
CA VAL A 305 23.01 11.04 20.01
C VAL A 305 23.66 9.70 19.68
N LYS A 306 24.29 9.11 20.69
CA LYS A 306 24.77 7.72 20.63
C LYS A 306 23.58 6.76 20.62
N ARG A 307 23.43 6.03 19.53
CA ARG A 307 22.38 5.04 19.31
C ARG A 307 22.96 3.64 19.55
N ASP A 308 22.46 2.94 20.56
CA ASP A 308 22.76 1.52 20.83
C ASP A 308 21.73 0.57 20.18
N GLN A 309 20.57 1.13 19.83
CA GLN A 309 19.43 0.48 19.19
C GLN A 309 18.74 1.49 18.26
N PRO A 310 17.83 1.07 17.37
CA PRO A 310 17.08 1.99 16.53
C PRO A 310 16.23 3.00 17.32
N VAL A 311 16.32 4.28 16.96
CA VAL A 311 15.53 5.37 17.56
C VAL A 311 14.67 6.02 16.48
N THR A 312 13.38 6.19 16.77
CA THR A 312 12.41 6.91 15.95
C THR A 312 12.23 8.32 16.51
N TYR A 313 12.47 9.31 15.66
CA TYR A 313 12.21 10.71 15.91
C TYR A 313 10.96 11.16 15.14
N ILE A 314 10.25 12.14 15.68
CA ILE A 314 9.18 12.87 14.99
C ILE A 314 9.42 14.37 15.19
N ILE A 315 9.15 15.21 14.20
CA ILE A 315 9.27 16.66 14.36
C ILE A 315 8.30 17.15 15.45
N GLU A 316 8.66 18.21 16.17
CA GLU A 316 7.80 18.83 17.19
C GLU A 316 6.49 19.32 16.55
N ASN A 317 5.37 18.76 16.97
CA ASN A 317 4.09 18.89 16.27
C ASN A 317 2.89 18.97 17.22
N LYS A 318 1.74 19.34 16.64
CA LYS A 318 0.39 19.15 17.20
C LYS A 318 -0.56 18.62 16.11
N ALA A 319 -1.76 18.18 16.47
CA ALA A 319 -2.78 17.86 15.47
C ALA A 319 -3.17 19.11 14.64
N LEU A 320 -3.47 18.90 13.35
CA LEU A 320 -3.94 19.95 12.44
C LEU A 320 -5.47 19.97 12.48
N ASN A 321 -6.06 21.09 12.90
CA ASN A 321 -7.50 21.25 13.13
C ASN A 321 -8.06 20.13 14.01
N ASN A 322 -7.90 20.26 15.32
CA ASN A 322 -8.26 19.25 16.33
C ASN A 322 -9.74 18.84 16.37
N SER A 323 -10.60 19.18 15.42
CA SER A 323 -11.96 18.61 15.29
C SER A 323 -12.43 18.45 13.84
N TYR A 324 -13.22 17.41 13.58
CA TYR A 324 -13.92 17.16 12.31
C TYR A 324 -15.36 16.68 12.54
N THR A 325 -16.21 16.82 11.52
CA THR A 325 -17.58 16.29 11.55
C THR A 325 -17.62 14.84 11.05
N GLU A 326 -18.05 13.91 11.89
CA GLU A 326 -18.38 12.53 11.51
C GLU A 326 -19.85 12.45 11.10
N TYR A 327 -20.16 11.67 10.06
CA TYR A 327 -21.52 11.49 9.53
C TYR A 327 -21.93 10.02 9.56
N LYS A 328 -23.21 9.76 9.80
CA LYS A 328 -23.84 8.44 9.72
C LYS A 328 -25.18 8.57 8.99
N THR A 329 -25.32 7.87 7.87
CA THR A 329 -26.60 7.73 7.18
C THR A 329 -27.30 6.48 7.70
N VAL A 330 -28.60 6.59 7.99
CA VAL A 330 -29.46 5.46 8.37
C VAL A 330 -30.65 5.41 7.40
N THR A 331 -31.00 4.21 6.95
CA THR A 331 -32.01 3.99 5.92
C THR A 331 -33.21 3.22 6.46
N ARG A 332 -34.42 3.76 6.23
CA ARG A 332 -35.68 3.02 6.36
C ARG A 332 -36.14 2.59 4.98
N THR A 333 -36.19 1.28 4.79
CA THR A 333 -36.69 0.63 3.58
C THR A 333 -38.15 0.26 3.79
N ILE A 334 -39.05 0.80 2.96
CA ILE A 334 -40.46 0.45 2.94
C ILE A 334 -40.68 -0.48 1.74
N LYS A 335 -41.13 -1.70 1.99
CA LYS A 335 -41.41 -2.73 0.97
C LYS A 335 -42.90 -2.89 0.82
N ILE A 336 -43.41 -2.70 -0.39
CA ILE A 336 -44.83 -2.82 -0.71
C ILE A 336 -45.05 -4.12 -1.47
N HIS A 337 -45.80 -5.03 -0.88
CA HIS A 337 -46.14 -6.34 -1.40
C HIS A 337 -47.56 -6.30 -1.98
N PRO A 338 -47.73 -6.21 -3.32
CA PRO A 338 -49.03 -6.29 -3.95
C PRO A 338 -49.55 -7.73 -3.91
N ASN A 339 -50.78 -7.93 -3.45
CA ASN A 339 -51.43 -9.23 -3.40
C ASN A 339 -52.10 -9.54 -4.75
N ILE A 340 -51.28 -9.78 -5.77
CA ILE A 340 -51.69 -10.03 -7.16
C ILE A 340 -50.94 -11.27 -7.68
N ASP A 341 -51.67 -12.19 -8.31
CA ASP A 341 -51.07 -13.37 -8.95
C ASP A 341 -49.97 -12.96 -9.96
N ASN A 342 -48.78 -13.59 -9.86
CA ASN A 342 -47.55 -13.35 -10.64
C ASN A 342 -46.73 -12.07 -10.35
N VAL A 343 -46.75 -11.51 -9.12
CA VAL A 343 -45.73 -10.51 -8.70
C VAL A 343 -45.01 -10.96 -7.43
N ASP A 344 -43.87 -11.65 -7.59
CA ASP A 344 -43.07 -12.19 -6.47
C ASP A 344 -42.18 -11.14 -5.76
N GLU A 345 -41.91 -9.98 -6.37
CA GLU A 345 -40.99 -8.97 -5.83
C GLU A 345 -41.72 -7.70 -5.33
N PRO A 346 -41.42 -7.20 -4.11
CA PRO A 346 -42.05 -6.00 -3.57
C PRO A 346 -41.50 -4.72 -4.19
N VAL A 347 -42.37 -3.71 -4.34
CA VAL A 347 -41.97 -2.35 -4.71
C VAL A 347 -41.24 -1.70 -3.53
N ILE A 348 -40.02 -1.20 -3.76
CA ILE A 348 -39.15 -0.67 -2.69
C ILE A 348 -39.11 0.86 -2.73
N PHE A 349 -39.39 1.47 -1.59
CA PHE A 349 -39.18 2.90 -1.32
C PHE A 349 -38.18 3.07 -0.17
N THR A 350 -37.26 4.03 -0.25
CA THR A 350 -36.26 4.26 0.81
C THR A 350 -36.28 5.70 1.31
N GLN A 351 -36.28 5.84 2.64
CA GLN A 351 -36.08 7.12 3.32
C GLN A 351 -34.69 7.08 3.96
N LYS A 352 -33.84 8.05 3.63
CA LYS A 352 -32.50 8.20 4.20
C LYS A 352 -32.51 9.40 5.15
N ALA A 353 -31.88 9.24 6.30
CA ALA A 353 -31.64 10.30 7.27
C ALA A 353 -30.15 10.33 7.59
N THR A 354 -29.56 11.52 7.64
CA THR A 354 -28.11 11.71 7.80
C THR A 354 -27.83 12.54 9.04
N ILE A 355 -27.40 11.85 10.10
CA ILE A 355 -26.97 12.47 11.35
C ILE A 355 -25.47 12.69 11.37
N HIS A 356 -25.02 13.61 12.22
CA HIS A 356 -23.61 13.98 12.32
C HIS A 356 -23.20 14.34 13.76
N ARG A 357 -21.92 14.25 14.09
CA ARG A 357 -21.35 14.73 15.36
C ARG A 357 -19.98 15.37 15.16
N GLN A 358 -19.58 16.23 16.09
CA GLN A 358 -18.18 16.66 16.18
C GLN A 358 -17.32 15.56 16.79
N VAL A 359 -16.11 15.39 16.28
CA VAL A 359 -15.08 14.50 16.81
C VAL A 359 -13.80 15.29 16.99
N THR A 360 -13.35 15.41 18.23
CA THR A 360 -12.15 16.17 18.61
C THR A 360 -10.98 15.20 18.82
N ILE A 361 -9.80 15.56 18.30
CA ILE A 361 -8.55 14.81 18.48
C ILE A 361 -7.72 15.54 19.53
N ASN A 362 -7.42 14.85 20.62
CA ASN A 362 -6.57 15.34 21.70
C ASN A 362 -5.09 15.28 21.32
N ASP A 363 -4.23 16.01 22.02
CA ASP A 363 -2.79 16.08 21.71
C ASP A 363 -2.06 14.73 21.87
N ASP A 364 -2.62 13.78 22.63
CA ASP A 364 -2.13 12.41 22.77
C ASP A 364 -2.62 11.46 21.66
N GLY A 365 -3.40 11.96 20.69
CA GLY A 365 -4.01 11.20 19.60
C GLY A 365 -5.32 10.49 19.95
N THR A 366 -5.79 10.57 21.20
CA THR A 366 -7.11 10.03 21.58
C THR A 366 -8.24 10.87 21.00
N LYS A 367 -9.41 10.24 20.76
CA LYS A 367 -10.59 10.91 20.20
C LYS A 367 -11.65 11.12 21.26
N THR A 368 -12.19 12.33 21.35
CA THR A 368 -13.41 12.67 22.08
C THR A 368 -14.55 12.91 21.09
N TYR A 369 -15.75 12.45 21.43
CA TYR A 369 -16.90 12.47 20.54
C TYR A 369 -18.01 13.33 21.14
N GLY A 370 -18.53 14.29 20.37
CA GLY A 370 -19.74 15.01 20.70
C GLY A 370 -21.00 14.17 20.49
N GLU A 371 -22.13 14.71 20.93
CA GLU A 371 -23.44 14.12 20.71
C GLU A 371 -23.80 14.06 19.22
N TRP A 372 -24.55 13.01 18.84
CA TRP A 372 -25.14 12.93 17.51
C TRP A 372 -26.27 13.94 17.34
N SER A 373 -26.28 14.61 16.19
CA SER A 373 -27.44 15.35 15.71
C SER A 373 -28.64 14.41 15.54
N LYS A 374 -29.82 15.01 15.42
CA LYS A 374 -31.05 14.30 15.11
C LYS A 374 -31.53 14.66 13.71
N ASP A 375 -32.05 13.66 13.03
CA ASP A 375 -32.74 13.79 11.75
C ASP A 375 -34.04 12.95 11.83
N TYR A 376 -34.83 12.88 10.76
CA TYR A 376 -36.13 12.21 10.80
C TYR A 376 -36.43 11.48 9.48
N TRP A 377 -37.02 10.29 9.58
CA TRP A 377 -37.80 9.74 8.47
C TRP A 377 -39.23 10.25 8.59
N GLU A 378 -39.69 10.98 7.59
CA GLU A 378 -41.07 11.51 7.55
C GLU A 378 -42.12 10.41 7.52
N GLU A 379 -43.34 10.74 7.92
CA GLU A 379 -44.47 9.82 7.80
C GLU A 379 -44.69 9.41 6.33
N TYR A 380 -44.97 8.13 6.11
CA TYR A 380 -45.30 7.60 4.79
C TYR A 380 -46.72 7.03 4.82
N ASP A 381 -47.61 7.67 4.05
CA ASP A 381 -48.94 7.16 3.75
C ASP A 381 -48.85 6.11 2.64
N ALA A 382 -49.33 4.89 2.93
CA ALA A 382 -49.42 3.85 1.92
C ALA A 382 -50.54 4.20 0.93
N PRO A 383 -50.31 4.09 -0.40
CA PRO A 383 -51.37 4.25 -1.40
C PRO A 383 -52.60 3.38 -1.09
N VAL A 384 -53.81 3.84 -1.39
CA VAL A 384 -55.03 3.02 -1.19
C VAL A 384 -55.71 2.80 -2.55
N PRO A 385 -55.48 1.65 -3.21
CA PRO A 385 -56.13 1.30 -4.47
C PRO A 385 -57.49 0.64 -4.23
N ASP A 386 -58.33 0.61 -5.27
CA ASP A 386 -59.69 0.05 -5.19
C ASP A 386 -59.75 -1.47 -4.90
N TRP A 387 -58.63 -2.19 -5.00
CA TRP A 387 -58.54 -3.65 -4.90
C TRP A 387 -57.93 -4.19 -3.60
N GLY A 388 -57.36 -3.34 -2.72
CA GLY A 388 -56.63 -3.79 -1.54
C GLY A 388 -56.48 -2.71 -0.47
N SER A 389 -56.16 -3.09 0.76
CA SER A 389 -56.06 -2.15 1.89
C SER A 389 -54.74 -2.34 2.64
N PRO A 390 -53.82 -1.35 2.60
CA PRO A 390 -52.46 -1.52 3.10
C PRO A 390 -52.41 -1.82 4.60
N ARG A 391 -51.53 -2.75 4.96
CA ARG A 391 -51.22 -3.14 6.34
C ARG A 391 -49.71 -3.11 6.56
N PRO A 392 -49.17 -2.14 7.33
CA PRO A 392 -49.86 -0.98 7.91
C PRO A 392 -50.25 0.07 6.85
N ALA A 393 -51.33 0.82 7.09
CA ALA A 393 -51.75 1.90 6.19
C ALA A 393 -50.86 3.15 6.25
N LYS A 394 -50.07 3.28 7.32
CA LYS A 394 -49.12 4.38 7.57
C LYS A 394 -47.84 3.84 8.19
N VAL A 395 -46.70 4.38 7.79
CA VAL A 395 -45.43 4.23 8.51
C VAL A 395 -45.12 5.55 9.20
N ALA A 396 -45.24 5.58 10.53
CA ALA A 396 -45.17 6.81 11.31
C ALA A 396 -43.82 7.55 11.15
N LYS A 397 -43.85 8.88 11.34
CA LYS A 397 -42.64 9.69 11.47
C LYS A 397 -41.77 9.17 12.62
N GLN A 398 -40.46 9.02 12.38
CA GLN A 398 -39.51 8.55 13.40
C GLN A 398 -38.29 9.46 13.47
N ILE A 399 -37.81 9.72 14.69
CA ILE A 399 -36.53 10.38 14.95
C ILE A 399 -35.39 9.39 14.66
N VAL A 400 -34.38 9.85 13.93
CA VAL A 400 -33.12 9.15 13.70
C VAL A 400 -32.04 9.82 14.54
N ASP A 401 -31.35 9.02 15.35
CA ASP A 401 -30.29 9.44 16.26
C ASP A 401 -29.11 8.45 16.24
N GLY A 402 -28.10 8.70 17.09
CA GLY A 402 -26.88 7.89 17.16
C GLY A 402 -27.13 6.39 17.38
N ASN A 403 -28.21 6.02 18.06
CA ASN A 403 -28.56 4.63 18.39
C ASN A 403 -29.46 3.98 17.33
N THR A 404 -30.06 4.77 16.45
CA THR A 404 -30.96 4.27 15.40
C THR A 404 -30.19 3.40 14.39
N GLN A 405 -30.78 2.26 14.02
CA GLN A 405 -30.26 1.33 13.02
C GLN A 405 -31.17 1.33 11.78
N ASP A 406 -30.69 0.75 10.68
CA ASP A 406 -31.49 0.57 9.47
C ASP A 406 -32.76 -0.23 9.77
N GLN A 407 -33.85 0.15 9.12
CA GLN A 407 -35.16 -0.47 9.31
C GLN A 407 -35.71 -1.00 7.98
N THR A 408 -36.44 -2.11 8.06
CA THR A 408 -37.35 -2.54 6.99
C THR A 408 -38.78 -2.55 7.53
N VAL A 409 -39.71 -2.01 6.75
CA VAL A 409 -41.14 -2.03 7.03
C VAL A 409 -41.87 -2.60 5.83
N ASP A 410 -42.48 -3.77 6.00
CA ASP A 410 -43.26 -4.43 4.97
C ASP A 410 -44.73 -3.99 5.06
N ILE A 411 -45.31 -3.62 3.92
CA ILE A 411 -46.71 -3.23 3.73
C ILE A 411 -47.34 -4.25 2.78
N HIS A 412 -48.37 -4.95 3.24
CA HIS A 412 -49.13 -5.92 2.43
C HIS A 412 -50.55 -5.40 2.14
N TYR A 413 -51.11 -5.76 0.98
CA TYR A 413 -52.40 -5.24 0.47
C TYR A 413 -53.55 -6.26 0.50
#